data_AF-A0A257A4Y4-F1
#
_entry.id   AF-A0A257A4Y4-F1
#
_cell.length_a   1.000
_cell.length_b   1.000
_cell.length_c   1.000
_cell.angle_alpha   90.00
_cell.angle_beta   90.00
_cell.angle_gamma   90.00
#
_symmetry.space_group_name_H-M   'P 1'
#
loop_
_entity.id
_entity.type
_entity.pdbx_description
1 polymer ?
#
loop_
_entity_poly.entity_id
_entity_poly.type
_entity_poly.pdbx_seq_one_letter_code
_entity_poly.pdbx_strand_id
1 'polypeptide(L)'
;MPEYYELKELEEKAPKIFGIPTGTKLDEMFFKVEEEEDGSLVKKPLGGLPYLSIFNITGTPDTGKSLFAEQFAAYQASKGYKVLFVTVESPANFLYNAIKEKCKVLGLNFEETQENIVVIDASAEEELRENPKALMDTMAYAIKEKKVTNVIIDS
;
A
#
# COMPACT_ATOMS: atom_id res chain seq x y z
N MET A 1 13.82 25.73 -2.20
CA MET A 1 13.59 26.21 -3.58
C MET A 1 13.07 25.03 -4.38
N PRO A 2 12.13 25.19 -5.31
CA PRO A 2 11.77 24.09 -6.20
C PRO A 2 13.01 23.74 -7.03
N GLU A 3 13.43 22.49 -6.96
CA GLU A 3 14.50 21.93 -7.79
C GLU A 3 13.89 21.46 -9.12
N TYR A 4 14.57 21.74 -10.22
CA TYR A 4 14.26 21.17 -11.53
C TYR A 4 15.44 20.29 -11.96
N TYR A 5 15.15 19.29 -12.82
CA TYR A 5 16.14 18.32 -13.26
C TYR A 5 16.03 18.10 -14.77
N GLU A 6 17.16 17.89 -15.45
CA GLU A 6 17.15 17.24 -16.77
C GLU A 6 16.91 15.74 -16.61
N LEU A 7 16.19 15.12 -17.56
CA LEU A 7 15.84 13.70 -17.45
C LEU A 7 17.07 12.79 -17.26
N LYS A 8 18.21 13.13 -17.90
CA LYS A 8 19.46 12.40 -17.79
C LYS A 8 20.05 12.44 -16.37
N GLU A 9 19.84 13.52 -15.62
CA GLU A 9 20.31 13.66 -14.24
C GLU A 9 19.61 12.69 -13.28
N LEU A 10 18.49 12.10 -13.71
CA LEU A 10 17.72 11.13 -12.94
C LEU A 10 18.16 9.69 -13.17
N GLU A 11 19.05 9.42 -14.14
CA GLU A 11 19.50 8.06 -14.49
C GLU A 11 20.06 7.31 -13.27
N GLU A 12 20.93 7.96 -12.50
CA GLU A 12 21.54 7.39 -11.30
C GLU A 12 20.56 7.25 -10.12
N LYS A 13 19.46 8.00 -10.14
CA LYS A 13 18.42 8.01 -9.10
C LYS A 13 17.20 7.17 -9.47
N ALA A 14 17.15 6.64 -10.69
CA ALA A 14 16.00 5.91 -11.19
C ALA A 14 15.81 4.62 -10.36
N PRO A 15 14.65 4.46 -9.69
CA PRO A 15 14.42 3.28 -8.88
C PRO A 15 14.30 2.04 -9.76
N LYS A 16 14.75 0.90 -9.24
CA LYS A 16 14.48 -0.39 -9.88
C LYS A 16 12.99 -0.65 -9.89
N ILE A 17 12.47 -1.08 -11.04
CA ILE A 17 11.06 -1.48 -11.18
C ILE A 17 10.91 -2.91 -10.66
N PHE A 18 10.13 -3.08 -9.59
CA PHE A 18 9.72 -4.39 -9.07
C PHE A 18 8.32 -4.33 -8.49
N GLY A 19 7.70 -5.50 -8.34
CA GLY A 19 6.35 -5.65 -7.79
C GLY A 19 6.35 -5.77 -6.28
N ILE A 20 5.40 -5.09 -5.65
CA ILE A 20 4.99 -5.24 -4.26
C ILE A 20 3.83 -6.24 -4.24
N PRO A 21 4.06 -7.49 -3.77
CA PRO A 21 3.05 -8.53 -3.85
C PRO A 21 1.77 -8.15 -3.10
N THR A 22 0.64 -8.44 -3.71
CA THR A 22 -0.67 -8.15 -3.14
C THR A 22 -1.25 -9.33 -2.38
N GLY A 23 -0.74 -10.55 -2.64
CA GLY A 23 -1.36 -11.78 -2.14
C GLY A 23 -2.68 -12.07 -2.86
N THR A 24 -2.86 -11.53 -4.07
CA THR A 24 -4.05 -11.71 -4.91
C THR A 24 -3.65 -11.92 -6.37
N LYS A 25 -4.63 -12.17 -7.24
CA LYS A 25 -4.40 -12.28 -8.70
C LYS A 25 -3.93 -10.97 -9.36
N LEU A 26 -3.98 -9.83 -8.66
CA LEU A 26 -3.38 -8.59 -9.16
C LEU A 26 -1.87 -8.71 -9.41
N ASP A 27 -1.21 -9.67 -8.77
CA ASP A 27 0.23 -9.92 -8.93
C ASP A 27 0.60 -10.33 -10.37
N GLU A 28 -0.39 -10.81 -11.14
CA GLU A 28 -0.25 -11.27 -12.52
C GLU A 28 -0.59 -10.18 -13.56
N MET A 29 -1.09 -9.02 -13.13
CA MET A 29 -1.67 -8.02 -14.05
C MET A 29 -0.67 -7.01 -14.62
N PHE A 30 0.42 -6.73 -13.89
CA PHE A 30 1.47 -5.82 -14.35
C PHE A 30 2.64 -6.61 -14.91
N PHE A 31 3.40 -6.01 -15.82
CA PHE A 31 4.45 -6.72 -16.55
C PHE A 31 5.76 -5.95 -16.57
N LYS A 32 6.85 -6.70 -16.64
CA LYS A 32 8.21 -6.23 -16.91
C LYS A 32 8.80 -6.99 -18.09
N VAL A 33 9.85 -6.42 -18.66
CA VAL A 33 10.67 -7.09 -19.68
C VAL A 33 11.91 -7.63 -18.99
N GLU A 34 12.24 -8.89 -19.28
CA GLU A 34 13.51 -9.51 -18.90
C GLU A 34 14.24 -9.97 -20.16
N GLU A 35 15.56 -9.89 -20.13
CA GLU A 35 16.43 -10.45 -21.17
C GLU A 35 16.82 -11.88 -20.75
N GLU A 36 16.55 -12.85 -21.63
CA GLU A 36 16.94 -14.24 -21.43
C GLU A 36 18.41 -14.46 -21.82
N GLU A 37 18.96 -15.64 -21.49
CA GLU A 37 20.37 -15.98 -21.77
C GLU A 37 20.76 -15.91 -23.26
N ASP A 38 19.78 -16.05 -24.16
CA ASP A 38 19.94 -15.97 -25.61
C ASP A 38 19.82 -14.54 -26.18
N GLY A 39 19.63 -13.54 -25.31
CA GLY A 39 19.43 -12.13 -25.68
C GLY A 39 18.01 -11.79 -26.12
N SER A 40 17.06 -12.73 -26.03
CA SER A 40 15.65 -12.46 -26.33
C SER A 40 14.97 -11.70 -25.19
N LEU A 41 14.10 -10.74 -25.55
CA LEU A 41 13.31 -9.97 -24.58
C LEU A 41 11.96 -10.65 -24.36
N VAL A 42 11.68 -11.06 -23.12
CA VAL A 42 10.43 -11.73 -22.74
C VAL A 42 9.61 -10.89 -21.78
N LYS A 43 8.29 -10.96 -21.95
CA LYS A 43 7.32 -10.33 -21.06
C LYS A 43 7.04 -11.27 -19.87
N LYS A 44 7.31 -10.81 -18.65
CA LYS A 44 6.98 -11.54 -17.40
C LYS A 44 6.11 -10.70 -16.47
N PRO A 45 5.26 -11.32 -15.63
CA PRO A 45 4.57 -10.59 -14.58
C PRO A 45 5.53 -9.84 -13.66
N LEU A 46 5.12 -8.66 -13.23
CA LEU A 46 5.87 -7.84 -12.27
C LEU A 46 5.85 -8.46 -10.86
N GLY A 47 4.81 -9.25 -10.56
CA GLY A 47 4.64 -9.92 -9.27
C GLY A 47 4.01 -9.03 -8.19
N GLY A 48 3.24 -8.02 -8.58
CA GLY A 48 2.59 -7.10 -7.63
C GLY A 48 2.37 -5.69 -8.18
N LEU A 49 2.01 -4.78 -7.28
CA LEU A 49 1.90 -3.35 -7.59
C LEU A 49 3.29 -2.74 -7.81
N PRO A 50 3.48 -1.83 -8.79
CA PRO A 50 4.80 -1.22 -9.00
C PRO A 50 5.31 -0.50 -7.75
N TYR A 51 6.57 -0.75 -7.37
CA TYR A 51 7.22 -0.04 -6.28
C TYR A 51 7.28 1.48 -6.54
N LEU A 52 7.11 2.28 -5.49
CA LEU A 52 7.03 3.76 -5.54
C LEU A 52 5.89 4.31 -6.43
N SER A 53 4.84 3.52 -6.64
CA SER A 53 3.64 4.00 -7.35
C SER A 53 2.52 4.37 -6.39
N ILE A 54 1.62 5.23 -6.89
CA ILE A 54 0.30 5.47 -6.29
C ILE A 54 -0.70 4.65 -7.09
N PHE A 55 -1.43 3.75 -6.42
CA PHE A 55 -2.41 2.89 -7.06
C PHE A 55 -3.83 3.24 -6.59
N ASN A 56 -4.59 3.88 -7.48
CA ASN A 56 -5.96 4.28 -7.20
C ASN A 56 -6.94 3.19 -7.64
N ILE A 57 -7.73 2.69 -6.69
CA ILE A 57 -8.81 1.72 -6.98
C ILE A 57 -10.13 2.47 -6.89
N THR A 58 -10.83 2.56 -8.00
CA THR A 58 -12.12 3.23 -8.09
C THR A 58 -13.22 2.23 -8.47
N GLY A 59 -14.45 2.53 -8.07
CA GLY A 59 -15.60 1.67 -8.30
C GLY A 59 -16.76 2.06 -7.39
N THR A 60 -17.96 1.58 -7.72
CA THR A 60 -19.14 1.81 -6.88
C THR A 60 -18.94 1.22 -5.47
N PRO A 61 -19.72 1.65 -4.47
CA PRO A 61 -19.78 0.94 -3.19
C PRO A 61 -20.00 -0.57 -3.40
N ASP A 62 -19.50 -1.37 -2.46
CA ASP A 62 -19.64 -2.84 -2.44
C ASP A 62 -18.94 -3.62 -3.58
N THR A 63 -18.07 -2.98 -4.37
CA THR A 63 -17.24 -3.67 -5.39
C THR A 63 -15.98 -4.35 -4.82
N GLY A 64 -15.76 -4.26 -3.51
CA GLY A 64 -14.63 -4.91 -2.83
C GLY A 64 -13.36 -4.06 -2.72
N LYS A 65 -13.44 -2.73 -2.82
CA LYS A 65 -12.28 -1.82 -2.63
C LYS A 65 -11.67 -1.94 -1.23
N SER A 66 -12.46 -1.71 -0.20
CA SER A 66 -12.04 -1.85 1.21
C SER A 66 -11.64 -3.28 1.52
N LEU A 67 -12.34 -4.27 0.94
CA LEU A 67 -11.98 -5.68 1.07
C LEU A 67 -10.56 -5.96 0.56
N PHE A 68 -10.20 -5.41 -0.61
CA PHE A 68 -8.85 -5.49 -1.15
C PHE A 68 -7.85 -4.73 -0.28
N ALA A 69 -8.16 -3.51 0.15
CA ALA A 69 -7.30 -2.69 0.99
C ALA A 69 -6.94 -3.39 2.30
N GLU A 70 -7.93 -3.96 2.99
CA GLU A 70 -7.76 -4.75 4.22
C GLU A 70 -6.91 -6.00 3.99
N GLN A 71 -7.17 -6.74 2.90
CA GLN A 71 -6.42 -7.95 2.56
C GLN A 71 -4.96 -7.61 2.23
N PHE A 72 -4.72 -6.54 1.46
CA PHE A 72 -3.39 -6.06 1.14
C PHE A 72 -2.64 -5.62 2.41
N ALA A 73 -3.31 -4.89 3.31
CA ALA A 73 -2.75 -4.47 4.58
C ALA A 73 -2.31 -5.67 5.42
N ALA A 74 -3.20 -6.65 5.62
CA ALA A 74 -2.92 -7.85 6.39
C ALA A 74 -1.76 -8.66 5.76
N TYR A 75 -1.79 -8.85 4.44
CA TYR A 75 -0.74 -9.59 3.74
C TYR A 75 0.63 -8.92 3.90
N GLN A 76 0.72 -7.62 3.61
CA GLN A 76 1.98 -6.88 3.71
C GLN A 76 2.51 -6.82 5.15
N ALA A 77 1.63 -6.54 6.11
CA ALA A 77 1.99 -6.51 7.52
C ALA A 77 2.48 -7.88 8.02
N SER A 78 1.89 -8.99 7.55
CA SER A 78 2.36 -10.34 7.89
C SER A 78 3.75 -10.69 7.32
N LYS A 79 4.20 -9.97 6.29
CA LYS A 79 5.55 -10.10 5.72
C LYS A 79 6.57 -9.18 6.40
N GLY A 80 6.19 -8.51 7.50
CA GLY A 80 7.07 -7.63 8.26
C GLY A 80 7.11 -6.18 7.76
N TYR A 81 6.34 -5.82 6.72
CA TYR A 81 6.27 -4.45 6.25
C TYR A 81 5.41 -3.60 7.18
N LYS A 82 5.87 -2.37 7.48
CA LYS A 82 5.08 -1.42 8.25
C LYS A 82 4.03 -0.76 7.35
N VAL A 83 2.76 -0.92 7.69
CA VAL A 83 1.61 -0.43 6.92
C VAL A 83 0.95 0.70 7.68
N LEU A 84 0.73 1.85 7.03
CA LEU A 84 -0.18 2.88 7.51
C LEU A 84 -1.53 2.69 6.82
N PHE A 85 -2.57 2.48 7.61
CA PHE A 85 -3.95 2.39 7.14
C PHE A 85 -4.71 3.64 7.59
N VAL A 86 -5.10 4.48 6.63
CA VAL A 86 -5.95 5.64 6.87
C VAL A 86 -7.38 5.25 6.49
N THR A 87 -8.30 5.35 7.44
CA THR A 87 -9.72 5.10 7.18
C THR A 87 -10.52 6.38 7.33
N VAL A 88 -11.36 6.68 6.34
CA VAL A 88 -12.13 7.94 6.25
C VAL A 88 -13.63 7.68 6.38
N GLU A 89 -14.09 6.52 5.90
CA GLU A 89 -15.52 6.16 5.88
C GLU A 89 -15.93 5.31 7.09
N SER A 90 -15.07 4.39 7.54
CA SER A 90 -15.40 3.39 8.57
C SER A 90 -14.57 3.59 9.85
N PRO A 91 -15.19 3.55 11.04
CA PRO A 91 -14.45 3.61 12.30
C PRO A 91 -13.37 2.54 12.44
N ALA A 92 -12.20 2.91 12.98
CA ALA A 92 -11.02 2.04 13.05
C ALA A 92 -11.23 0.76 13.88
N ASN A 93 -12.19 0.74 14.79
CA ASN A 93 -12.53 -0.49 15.53
C ASN A 93 -13.08 -1.61 14.62
N PHE A 94 -13.70 -1.27 13.49
CA PHE A 94 -14.12 -2.28 12.51
C PHE A 94 -12.92 -2.85 11.74
N LEU A 95 -11.91 -2.02 11.45
CA LEU A 95 -10.68 -2.44 10.80
C LEU A 95 -9.96 -3.55 11.59
N TYR A 96 -9.89 -3.44 12.92
CA TYR A 96 -9.27 -4.48 13.75
C TYR A 96 -9.87 -5.88 13.51
N ASN A 97 -11.20 -5.97 13.55
CA ASN A 97 -11.91 -7.23 13.29
C ASN A 97 -11.72 -7.68 11.83
N ALA A 98 -11.76 -6.76 10.88
CA ALA A 98 -11.55 -7.06 9.47
C ALA A 98 -10.17 -7.70 9.23
N ILE A 99 -9.10 -7.09 9.74
CA ILE A 99 -7.73 -7.62 9.64
C ILE A 99 -7.61 -8.98 10.32
N LYS A 100 -8.20 -9.15 11.51
CA LYS A 100 -8.20 -10.44 12.21
C LYS A 100 -8.83 -11.55 11.38
N GLU A 101 -9.98 -11.28 10.75
CA GLU A 101 -10.63 -12.23 9.86
C GLU A 101 -9.81 -12.50 8.59
N LYS A 102 -9.18 -11.48 7.99
CA LYS A 102 -8.25 -11.69 6.85
C LYS A 102 -7.10 -12.60 7.23
N CYS A 103 -6.50 -12.41 8.41
CA CYS A 103 -5.42 -13.27 8.87
C CYS A 103 -5.85 -14.74 8.98
N LYS A 104 -7.06 -15.01 9.50
CA LYS A 104 -7.60 -16.37 9.57
C LYS A 104 -7.77 -17.00 8.19
N VAL A 105 -8.38 -16.28 7.25
CA VAL A 105 -8.64 -16.78 5.89
C VAL A 105 -7.33 -17.03 5.12
N LEU A 106 -6.33 -16.18 5.34
CA LEU A 106 -5.04 -16.24 4.64
C LEU A 106 -3.99 -17.11 5.37
N GLY A 107 -4.30 -17.66 6.55
CA GLY A 107 -3.37 -18.43 7.36
C GLY A 107 -2.18 -17.61 7.90
N LEU A 108 -2.41 -16.34 8.24
CA LEU A 108 -1.39 -15.41 8.75
C LEU A 108 -1.43 -15.34 10.29
N ASN A 109 -0.29 -15.07 10.91
CA ASN A 109 -0.18 -14.82 12.34
C ASN A 109 -0.73 -13.42 12.66
N PHE A 110 -1.89 -13.33 13.30
CA PHE A 110 -2.52 -12.05 13.61
C PHE A 110 -1.71 -11.24 14.64
N GLU A 111 -1.15 -11.92 15.63
CA GLU A 111 -0.37 -11.30 16.70
C GLU A 111 0.86 -10.57 16.16
N GLU A 112 1.55 -11.15 15.18
CA GLU A 112 2.68 -10.50 14.50
C GLU A 112 2.21 -9.45 13.49
N THR A 113 1.09 -9.70 12.80
CA THR A 113 0.55 -8.81 11.76
C THR A 113 0.09 -7.47 12.35
N GLN A 114 -0.62 -7.48 13.48
CA GLN A 114 -1.16 -6.25 14.07
C GLN A 114 -0.06 -5.26 14.51
N GLU A 115 1.10 -5.76 14.96
CA GLU A 115 2.25 -4.94 15.37
C GLU A 115 2.89 -4.16 14.21
N ASN A 116 2.53 -4.52 12.97
CA ASN A 116 3.02 -3.89 11.76
C ASN A 116 2.02 -2.91 11.13
N ILE A 117 0.82 -2.74 11.71
CA ILE A 117 -0.21 -1.84 11.20
C ILE A 117 -0.35 -0.62 12.12
N VAL A 118 -0.23 0.56 11.52
CA VAL A 118 -0.49 1.86 12.15
C VAL A 118 -1.79 2.40 11.56
N VAL A 119 -2.67 2.96 12.39
CA VAL A 119 -3.98 3.43 11.94
C VAL A 119 -4.14 4.92 12.19
N ILE A 120 -4.66 5.65 11.20
CA ILE A 120 -5.21 7.00 11.36
C ILE A 120 -6.72 6.90 11.10
N ASP A 121 -7.51 7.23 12.11
CA ASP A 121 -8.97 7.25 12.00
C ASP A 121 -9.44 8.67 11.65
N ALA A 122 -9.51 8.96 10.36
CA ALA A 122 -10.13 10.20 9.85
C ALA A 122 -11.65 10.07 9.75
N SER A 123 -12.23 8.90 10.08
CA SER A 123 -13.68 8.72 10.08
C SER A 123 -14.35 9.30 11.32
N ALA A 124 -13.62 9.32 12.44
CA ALA A 124 -14.07 9.86 13.72
C ALA A 124 -13.62 11.32 13.96
N GLU A 125 -12.56 11.78 13.27
CA GLU A 125 -11.94 13.09 13.48
C GLU A 125 -12.25 14.06 12.32
N GLU A 126 -13.14 15.02 12.56
CA GLU A 126 -13.59 15.99 11.55
C GLU A 126 -12.44 16.81 10.97
N GLU A 127 -11.47 17.22 11.80
CA GLU A 127 -10.30 17.97 11.32
C GLU A 127 -9.48 17.14 10.32
N LEU A 128 -9.27 15.85 10.57
CA LEU A 128 -8.52 14.99 9.66
C LEU A 128 -9.29 14.72 8.37
N ARG A 129 -10.63 14.67 8.42
CA ARG A 129 -11.48 14.47 7.25
C ARG A 129 -11.52 15.70 6.34
N GLU A 130 -11.69 16.88 6.93
CA GLU A 130 -11.98 18.11 6.18
C GLU A 130 -10.73 18.96 5.90
N ASN A 131 -9.61 18.68 6.57
CA ASN A 131 -8.34 19.41 6.38
C ASN A 131 -7.24 18.48 5.81
N PRO A 132 -7.07 18.46 4.47
CA PRO A 132 -6.03 17.66 3.83
C PRO A 132 -4.62 17.95 4.36
N LYS A 133 -4.33 19.19 4.77
CA LYS A 133 -3.00 19.52 5.32
C LYS A 133 -2.79 18.84 6.67
N ALA A 134 -3.78 18.87 7.56
CA ALA A 134 -3.69 18.21 8.86
C ALA A 134 -3.53 16.69 8.71
N LEU A 135 -4.26 16.08 7.77
CA LEU A 135 -4.12 14.67 7.45
C LEU A 135 -2.72 14.33 6.92
N MET A 136 -2.22 15.08 5.93
CA MET A 136 -0.89 14.87 5.34
C MET A 136 0.23 15.07 6.36
N ASP A 137 0.13 16.09 7.23
CA ASP A 137 1.11 16.33 8.31
C ASP A 137 1.11 15.15 9.31
N THR A 138 -0.07 14.64 9.66
CA THR A 138 -0.23 13.47 10.56
C THR A 138 0.34 12.20 9.93
N MET A 139 0.05 11.95 8.65
CA MET A 139 0.61 10.83 7.89
C MET A 139 2.13 10.93 7.82
N ALA A 140 2.68 12.10 7.48
CA ALA A 140 4.13 12.30 7.39
C ALA A 140 4.83 12.03 8.72
N TYR A 141 4.24 12.48 9.83
CA TYR A 141 4.73 12.20 11.18
C TYR A 141 4.71 10.69 11.48
N ALA A 142 3.57 10.01 11.25
CA ALA A 142 3.44 8.58 11.48
C ALA A 142 4.41 7.75 10.61
N ILE A 143 4.57 8.11 9.34
CA ILE A 143 5.49 7.44 8.41
C ILE A 143 6.92 7.54 8.92
N LYS A 144 7.36 8.72 9.33
CA LYS A 144 8.72 8.96 9.83
C LYS A 144 9.00 8.24 11.14
N GLU A 145 8.04 8.30 12.08
CA GLU A 145 8.16 7.75 13.43
C GLU A 145 8.11 6.22 13.42
N LYS A 146 7.15 5.64 12.69
CA LYS A 146 6.91 4.20 12.65
C LYS A 146 7.62 3.47 11.52
N LYS A 147 8.41 4.19 10.70
CA LYS A 147 9.15 3.65 9.54
C LYS A 147 8.24 2.90 8.58
N VAL A 148 7.09 3.50 8.29
CA VAL A 148 6.09 2.94 7.37
C VAL A 148 6.68 2.78 5.97
N THR A 149 6.36 1.66 5.33
CA THR A 149 6.78 1.33 3.96
C THR A 149 5.61 1.26 2.98
N ASN A 150 4.38 1.01 3.45
CA ASN A 150 3.17 1.01 2.62
C ASN A 150 2.10 1.91 3.23
N VAL A 151 1.44 2.72 2.40
CA VAL A 151 0.34 3.58 2.82
C VAL A 151 -0.93 3.19 2.07
N ILE A 152 -2.02 3.03 2.80
CA ILE A 152 -3.36 2.73 2.29
C ILE A 152 -4.28 3.84 2.79
N ILE A 153 -5.09 4.39 1.90
CA ILE A 153 -6.13 5.36 2.21
C ILE A 153 -7.45 4.78 1.69
N ASP A 154 -8.42 4.61 2.58
CA ASP A 154 -9.74 4.03 2.29
C ASP A 154 -10.85 4.95 2.85
N SER A 155 -11.36 5.92 2.07
CA SER A 155 -10.94 6.40 0.74
C SER A 155 -10.21 7.74 0.81
#